data_AF-A0A3D0V8C4-F1
#
_entry.id   AF-A0A3D0V8C4-F1
#
_cell.length_a   1.000
_cell.length_b   1.000
_cell.length_c   1.000
_cell.angle_alpha   90.00
_cell.angle_beta   90.00
_cell.angle_gamma   90.00
#
_symmetry.space_group_name_H-M   'P 1'
#
loop_
_entity.id
_entity.type
_entity.pdbx_description
1 polymer ?
#
loop_
_entity_poly.entity_id
_entity_poly.type
_entity_poly.pdbx_seq_one_letter_code
_entity_poly.pdbx_strand_id
1 'polypeptide(L)'
;IDFDNIKYFVRSTEKQAATWEDLPEDIRNTYEKLGIPEAERSRLVSGVAAQYESEVVYHQIREDLEAQGVIFLDTDTALREHPEIFQEYFGTIIPVGDNKFASLNTAVWSGGSFVYVPKGVHVDIPLQAYFRINTENMGQFERTL
;
A
#
# COMPACT_ATOMS: atom_id res chain seq x y z
N ILE A 1 6.10 -2.22 25.61
CA ILE A 1 5.52 -1.21 24.70
C ILE A 1 4.39 -0.56 25.48
N ASP A 2 4.50 0.76 25.67
CA ASP A 2 3.42 1.57 26.22
C ASP A 2 2.59 2.09 25.04
N PHE A 3 1.35 1.62 24.94
CA PHE A 3 0.47 1.89 23.80
C PHE A 3 -0.14 3.30 23.89
N ASP A 4 -0.26 3.87 25.08
CA ASP A 4 -0.82 5.21 25.29
C ASP A 4 0.09 6.32 24.75
N ASN A 5 1.36 6.00 24.51
CA ASN A 5 2.37 6.90 23.97
C ASN A 5 2.61 6.74 22.45
N ILE A 6 1.83 5.89 21.77
CA ILE A 6 1.95 5.65 20.33
C ILE A 6 1.02 6.57 19.56
N LYS A 7 1.54 7.24 18.52
CA LYS A 7 0.69 7.88 17.51
C LYS A 7 0.25 6.82 16.50
N TYR A 8 -1.05 6.54 16.48
CA TYR A 8 -1.66 5.50 15.62
C TYR A 8 -1.89 5.94 14.18
N PHE A 9 -1.90 7.25 13.94
CA PHE A 9 -2.08 7.83 12.61
C PHE A 9 -1.32 9.13 12.51
N VAL A 10 -0.54 9.28 11.44
CA VAL A 10 0.20 10.51 11.12
C VAL A 10 0.05 10.75 9.62
N ARG A 11 -0.53 11.90 9.24
CA ARG A 11 -0.53 12.35 7.85
C ARG A 11 0.84 12.91 7.51
N SER A 12 1.46 12.37 6.47
CA SER A 12 2.71 12.88 5.92
C SER A 12 2.51 13.99 4.90
N THR A 13 1.36 14.04 4.24
CA THR A 13 1.06 15.03 3.19
C THR A 13 -0.40 15.47 3.30
N GLU A 14 -0.73 16.67 2.81
CA GLU A 14 -2.13 17.11 2.73
C GLU A 14 -2.89 16.47 1.56
N LYS A 15 -2.17 15.89 0.59
CA LYS A 15 -2.71 15.31 -0.65
C LYS A 15 -1.87 14.12 -1.13
N GLN A 16 -2.54 13.15 -1.77
CA GLN A 16 -1.88 12.12 -2.57
C GLN A 16 -1.31 12.75 -3.85
N ALA A 17 -0.11 12.36 -4.25
CA ALA A 17 0.49 12.81 -5.50
C ALA A 17 -0.10 11.98 -6.66
N ALA A 18 -0.58 12.65 -7.70
CA ALA A 18 -1.11 11.98 -8.88
C ALA A 18 0.00 11.56 -9.85
N THR A 19 1.13 12.27 -9.84
CA THR A 19 2.27 12.04 -10.70
C THR A 19 3.57 12.02 -9.91
N TRP A 20 4.63 11.49 -10.52
CA TRP A 20 5.97 11.48 -9.91
C TRP A 20 6.47 12.90 -9.63
N GLU A 21 6.17 13.86 -10.50
CA GLU A 21 6.55 15.26 -10.37
C GLU A 21 5.86 15.97 -9.20
N ASP A 22 4.66 15.50 -8.84
CA ASP A 22 3.85 16.02 -7.73
C ASP A 22 4.37 15.55 -6.35
N LEU A 23 5.30 14.59 -6.31
CA LEU A 23 5.86 14.12 -5.04
C LEU A 23 6.74 15.18 -4.38
N PRO A 24 6.63 15.36 -3.04
CA PRO A 24 7.58 16.14 -2.25
C PRO A 24 9.04 15.75 -2.56
N GLU A 25 9.91 16.75 -2.58
CA GLU A 25 11.31 16.60 -3.03
C GLU A 25 12.08 15.57 -2.19
N ASP A 26 11.85 15.52 -0.89
CA ASP A 26 12.46 14.56 0.04
C ASP A 26 12.05 13.11 -0.23
N ILE A 27 10.77 12.89 -0.57
CA ILE A 27 10.23 11.58 -0.96
C ILE A 27 10.83 11.14 -2.29
N ARG A 28 10.78 12.03 -3.30
CA ARG A 28 11.31 11.79 -4.65
C ARG A 28 12.80 11.43 -4.63
N ASN A 29 13.61 12.21 -3.92
CA ASN A 29 15.05 11.96 -3.76
C ASN A 29 15.35 10.60 -3.13
N THR A 30 14.46 10.13 -2.24
CA THR A 30 14.62 8.80 -1.65
C THR A 30 14.30 7.73 -2.67
N TYR A 31 13.17 7.85 -3.37
CA TYR A 31 12.76 6.85 -4.35
C TYR A 31 13.74 6.76 -5.54
N GLU A 32 14.38 7.88 -5.93
CA GLU A 32 15.50 7.87 -6.86
C GLU A 32 16.68 7.04 -6.35
N LYS A 33 17.06 7.19 -5.07
CA LYS A 33 18.13 6.38 -4.45
C LYS A 33 17.78 4.89 -4.35
N LEU A 34 16.51 4.57 -4.23
CA LEU A 34 16.01 3.20 -4.24
C LEU A 34 15.92 2.62 -5.66
N GLY A 35 16.11 3.43 -6.71
CA GLY A 35 16.06 2.98 -8.09
C GLY A 35 14.65 2.74 -8.62
N ILE A 36 13.60 3.26 -7.96
CA ILE A 36 12.20 3.03 -8.34
C ILE A 36 11.92 3.53 -9.78
N PRO A 37 12.30 4.76 -10.18
CA PRO A 37 12.06 5.24 -11.54
C PRO A 37 12.76 4.41 -12.62
N GLU A 38 13.95 3.89 -12.31
CA GLU A 38 14.72 3.07 -13.25
C GLU A 38 14.06 1.70 -13.40
N ALA A 39 13.57 1.10 -12.31
CA ALA A 39 12.82 -0.14 -12.34
C ALA A 39 11.52 -0.02 -13.15
N GLU A 40 10.78 1.08 -12.98
CA GLU A 40 9.56 1.36 -13.77
C GLU A 40 9.88 1.57 -15.25
N ARG A 41 10.85 2.44 -15.60
CA ARG A 41 11.25 2.69 -17.00
C ARG A 41 11.78 1.45 -17.70
N SER A 42 12.52 0.61 -16.97
CA SER A 42 13.08 -0.64 -17.49
C SER A 42 12.04 -1.77 -17.56
N ARG A 43 10.78 -1.51 -17.16
CA ARG A 43 9.70 -2.49 -17.07
C ARG A 43 10.05 -3.72 -16.21
N LEU A 44 10.92 -3.52 -15.21
CA LEU A 44 11.31 -4.57 -14.27
C LEU A 44 10.24 -4.82 -13.21
N VAL A 45 9.31 -3.88 -13.06
CA VAL A 45 8.16 -3.94 -12.15
C VAL A 45 6.89 -3.58 -12.91
N SER A 46 5.78 -4.22 -12.57
CA SER A 46 4.49 -3.99 -13.25
C SER A 46 3.48 -3.17 -12.47
N GLY A 47 3.83 -2.82 -11.25
CA GLY A 47 3.14 -1.81 -10.48
C GLY A 47 3.99 -1.41 -9.29
N VAL A 48 3.93 -0.12 -8.95
CA VAL A 48 4.57 0.43 -7.76
C VAL A 48 3.50 1.12 -6.92
N ALA A 49 3.31 0.61 -5.70
CA ALA A 49 2.60 1.32 -4.65
C ALA A 49 3.63 1.79 -3.62
N ALA A 50 3.68 3.08 -3.36
CA ALA A 50 4.62 3.65 -2.40
C ALA A 50 3.84 4.32 -1.25
N GLN A 51 4.04 3.80 -0.06
CA GLN A 51 3.46 4.28 1.18
C GLN A 51 4.51 5.01 2.01
N TYR A 52 4.12 6.17 2.52
CA TYR A 52 4.93 6.98 3.40
C TYR A 52 4.10 7.34 4.63
N GLU A 53 4.63 7.03 5.82
CA GLU A 53 3.89 7.07 7.08
C GLU A 53 2.59 6.24 7.03
N SER A 54 1.44 6.88 7.24
CA SER A 54 0.12 6.23 7.27
C SER A 54 -0.63 6.28 5.93
N GLU A 55 -0.06 6.88 4.87
CA GLU A 55 -0.75 7.15 3.61
C GLU A 55 0.02 6.66 2.38
N VAL A 56 -0.71 6.09 1.41
CA VAL A 56 -0.15 5.78 0.09
C VAL A 56 -0.02 7.08 -0.70
N VAL A 57 1.21 7.43 -1.06
CA VAL A 57 1.56 8.73 -1.69
C VAL A 57 1.77 8.62 -3.20
N TYR A 58 2.01 7.41 -3.71
CA TYR A 58 2.18 7.15 -5.14
C TYR A 58 1.63 5.77 -5.49
N HIS A 59 0.88 5.69 -6.58
CA HIS A 59 0.34 4.45 -7.08
C HIS A 59 0.35 4.46 -8.61
N GLN A 60 1.10 3.56 -9.22
CA GLN A 60 1.08 3.36 -10.67
C GLN A 60 1.01 1.86 -10.97
N ILE A 61 -0.08 1.43 -11.59
CA ILE A 61 -0.21 0.10 -12.20
C ILE A 61 -0.04 0.25 -13.72
N ARG A 62 0.55 -0.76 -14.37
CA ARG A 62 0.61 -0.77 -15.83
C ARG A 62 -0.76 -1.11 -16.43
N GLU A 63 -1.13 -0.38 -17.48
CA GLU A 63 -2.37 -0.58 -18.24
C GLU A 63 -2.58 -2.02 -18.74
N ASP A 64 -1.50 -2.76 -19.04
CA ASP A 64 -1.61 -4.15 -19.51
C ASP A 64 -1.98 -5.15 -18.41
N LEU A 65 -1.73 -4.83 -17.14
CA LEU A 65 -2.24 -5.61 -16.01
C LEU A 65 -3.70 -5.30 -15.74
N GLU A 66 -4.09 -4.02 -15.79
CA GLU A 66 -5.49 -3.61 -15.68
C GLU A 66 -6.34 -4.23 -16.79
N ALA A 67 -5.82 -4.29 -18.03
CA ALA A 67 -6.49 -4.94 -19.15
C ALA A 67 -6.70 -6.45 -18.95
N GLN A 68 -5.89 -7.08 -18.10
CA GLN A 68 -6.05 -8.49 -17.69
C GLN A 68 -6.98 -8.65 -16.48
N GLY A 69 -7.50 -7.54 -15.93
CA GLY A 69 -8.37 -7.53 -14.76
C GLY A 69 -7.62 -7.65 -13.43
N VAL A 70 -6.29 -7.50 -13.43
CA VAL A 70 -5.51 -7.43 -12.19
C VAL A 70 -5.82 -6.12 -11.50
N ILE A 71 -6.15 -6.19 -10.22
CA ILE A 71 -6.39 -5.02 -9.38
C ILE A 71 -5.17 -4.91 -8.47
N PHE A 72 -4.46 -3.79 -8.56
CA PHE A 72 -3.45 -3.41 -7.59
C PHE A 72 -3.80 -2.01 -7.14
N LEU A 73 -4.08 -1.81 -5.86
CA LEU A 73 -4.53 -0.53 -5.29
C LEU A 73 -4.00 -0.40 -3.86
N ASP A 74 -4.17 0.77 -3.24
CA ASP A 74 -4.10 0.86 -1.78
C ASP A 74 -5.34 0.20 -1.15
N THR A 75 -5.18 -0.30 0.08
CA THR A 75 -6.24 -1.07 0.76
C THR A 75 -7.51 -0.27 1.02
N ASP A 76 -7.39 1.03 1.30
CA ASP A 76 -8.53 1.89 1.61
C ASP A 76 -9.38 2.19 0.36
N THR A 77 -8.71 2.41 -0.79
CA THR A 77 -9.35 2.53 -2.10
C THR A 77 -9.97 1.21 -2.53
N ALA A 78 -9.24 0.10 -2.40
CA ALA A 78 -9.75 -1.22 -2.77
C ALA A 78 -10.98 -1.63 -1.96
N LEU A 79 -11.01 -1.35 -0.66
CA LEU A 79 -12.19 -1.61 0.18
C LEU A 79 -13.41 -0.81 -0.28
N ARG A 80 -13.19 0.43 -0.76
CA ARG A 80 -14.26 1.31 -1.25
C ARG A 80 -14.80 0.86 -2.60
N GLU A 81 -13.92 0.44 -3.50
CA GLU A 81 -14.25 0.11 -4.89
C GLU A 81 -14.64 -1.36 -5.10
N HIS A 82 -14.09 -2.27 -4.29
CA HIS A 82 -14.31 -3.72 -4.37
C HIS A 82 -14.74 -4.32 -3.02
N PRO A 83 -15.77 -3.79 -2.35
CA PRO A 83 -16.20 -4.25 -1.02
C PRO A 83 -16.59 -5.73 -1.00
N GLU A 84 -17.05 -6.29 -2.12
CA GLU A 84 -17.40 -7.70 -2.25
C GLU A 84 -16.22 -8.64 -2.04
N ILE A 85 -15.02 -8.27 -2.51
CA ILE A 85 -13.80 -9.06 -2.33
C ILE A 85 -13.39 -9.02 -0.86
N PHE A 86 -13.51 -7.85 -0.22
CA PHE A 86 -13.23 -7.72 1.20
C PHE A 86 -14.21 -8.50 2.05
N GLN A 87 -15.51 -8.53 1.71
CA GLN A 87 -16.47 -9.37 2.41
C GLN A 87 -16.14 -10.85 2.33
N GLU A 88 -15.59 -11.31 1.21
CA GLU A 88 -15.21 -12.71 1.01
C GLU A 88 -13.91 -13.08 1.73
N TYR A 89 -12.88 -12.25 1.64
CA TYR A 89 -11.52 -12.62 2.04
C TYR A 89 -10.99 -11.90 3.28
N PHE A 90 -11.47 -10.71 3.61
CA PHE A 90 -10.88 -9.90 4.68
C PHE A 90 -11.03 -10.58 6.04
N GLY A 91 -9.89 -10.80 6.71
CA GLY A 91 -9.86 -11.41 8.05
C GLY A 91 -10.10 -12.92 8.07
N THR A 92 -10.13 -13.59 6.93
CA THR A 92 -10.30 -15.06 6.86
C THR A 92 -9.03 -15.81 7.32
N ILE A 93 -7.85 -15.32 6.93
CA ILE A 93 -6.55 -15.92 7.29
C ILE A 93 -6.02 -15.38 8.62
N ILE A 94 -6.16 -14.07 8.85
CA ILE A 94 -5.80 -13.42 10.12
C ILE A 94 -7.05 -12.78 10.72
N PRO A 95 -7.80 -13.52 11.55
CA PRO A 95 -9.00 -13.01 12.20
C PRO A 95 -8.72 -11.85 13.14
N VAL A 96 -9.75 -11.01 13.35
CA VAL A 96 -9.68 -9.82 14.24
C VAL A 96 -9.19 -10.20 15.64
N GLY A 97 -9.57 -11.36 16.16
CA GLY A 97 -9.23 -11.83 17.51
C GLY A 97 -7.98 -12.71 17.60
N ASP A 98 -7.20 -12.86 16.52
CA ASP A 98 -6.07 -13.80 16.48
C ASP A 98 -5.06 -13.54 17.60
N ASN A 99 -4.67 -12.27 17.78
CA ASN A 99 -3.84 -11.84 18.88
C ASN A 99 -4.01 -10.33 19.12
N LYS A 100 -3.44 -9.82 20.22
CA LYS A 100 -3.54 -8.39 20.62
C LYS A 100 -3.13 -7.42 19.49
N PHE A 101 -2.11 -7.75 18.72
CA PHE A 101 -1.63 -6.90 17.63
C PHE A 101 -2.51 -6.99 16.40
N ALA A 102 -3.04 -8.18 16.08
CA ALA A 102 -4.02 -8.34 15.00
C ALA A 102 -5.32 -7.58 15.29
N SER A 103 -5.81 -7.63 16.54
CA SER A 103 -6.98 -6.85 16.96
C SER A 103 -6.73 -5.36 16.85
N LEU A 104 -5.57 -4.89 17.29
CA LEU A 104 -5.18 -3.49 17.19
C LEU A 104 -5.05 -3.05 15.72
N ASN A 105 -4.28 -3.78 14.90
CA ASN A 105 -4.13 -3.52 13.47
C ASN A 105 -5.48 -3.49 12.76
N THR A 106 -6.39 -4.41 13.07
CA THR A 106 -7.73 -4.40 12.47
C THR A 106 -8.56 -3.18 12.90
N ALA A 107 -8.37 -2.67 14.12
CA ALA A 107 -9.13 -1.52 14.60
C ALA A 107 -8.62 -0.18 14.08
N VAL A 108 -7.31 -0.07 13.80
CA VAL A 108 -6.65 1.20 13.49
C VAL A 108 -5.77 1.14 12.25
N TRP A 109 -6.05 0.24 11.29
CA TRP A 109 -5.22 0.18 10.09
C TRP A 109 -5.22 1.52 9.35
N SER A 110 -4.12 1.77 8.66
CA SER A 110 -3.96 2.94 7.81
C SER A 110 -3.10 2.57 6.61
N GLY A 111 -3.67 2.68 5.42
CA GLY A 111 -3.01 2.24 4.19
C GLY A 111 -2.77 0.74 4.14
N GLY A 112 -1.75 0.36 3.38
CA GLY A 112 -1.47 -1.01 2.94
C GLY A 112 -1.65 -1.14 1.43
N SER A 113 -1.52 -2.38 0.96
CA SER A 113 -1.68 -2.73 -0.44
C SER A 113 -2.78 -3.78 -0.63
N PHE A 114 -3.51 -3.68 -1.73
CA PHE A 114 -4.47 -4.69 -2.15
C PHE A 114 -4.09 -5.25 -3.51
N VAL A 115 -4.02 -6.57 -3.65
CA VAL A 115 -3.74 -7.24 -4.91
C VAL A 115 -4.77 -8.34 -5.17
N TYR A 116 -5.50 -8.22 -6.28
CA TYR A 116 -6.36 -9.27 -6.79
C TYR A 116 -5.93 -9.69 -8.20
N VAL A 117 -5.67 -10.99 -8.36
CA VAL A 117 -5.33 -11.60 -9.66
C VAL A 117 -6.48 -12.53 -10.07
N PRO A 118 -7.19 -12.24 -11.18
CA PRO A 118 -8.28 -13.09 -11.64
C PRO A 118 -7.82 -14.53 -11.93
N LYS A 119 -8.75 -15.47 -11.76
CA LYS A 119 -8.49 -16.88 -12.04
C LYS A 119 -8.00 -17.08 -13.47
N GLY A 120 -6.84 -17.72 -13.62
CA GLY A 120 -6.25 -18.03 -14.93
C GLY A 120 -5.35 -16.94 -15.49
N VAL A 121 -5.23 -15.79 -14.82
CA VAL A 121 -4.26 -14.74 -15.17
C VAL A 121 -2.91 -15.08 -14.52
N HIS A 122 -1.83 -14.91 -15.28
CA HIS A 122 -0.47 -15.05 -14.78
C HIS A 122 0.25 -13.70 -14.89
N VAL A 123 0.77 -13.21 -13.78
CA VAL A 123 1.48 -11.94 -13.71
C VAL A 123 2.98 -12.21 -13.87
N ASP A 124 3.52 -11.97 -15.06
CA ASP A 124 4.91 -12.31 -15.42
C ASP A 124 5.96 -11.39 -14.79
N ILE A 125 5.55 -10.22 -14.31
CA ILE A 125 6.45 -9.17 -13.83
C ILE A 125 6.03 -8.82 -12.40
N PRO A 126 6.96 -8.77 -11.45
CA PRO A 126 6.64 -8.58 -10.04
C PRO A 126 5.91 -7.25 -9.79
N LEU A 127 4.90 -7.32 -8.92
CA LEU A 127 4.33 -6.15 -8.26
C LEU A 127 5.22 -5.78 -7.08
N GLN A 128 5.51 -4.50 -6.90
CA GLN A 128 6.32 -4.03 -5.78
C GLN A 128 5.55 -2.99 -4.97
N ALA A 129 5.51 -3.20 -3.65
CA ALA A 129 5.01 -2.22 -2.70
C ALA A 129 6.16 -1.78 -1.78
N TYR A 130 6.37 -0.47 -1.69
CA TYR A 130 7.39 0.14 -0.84
C TYR A 130 6.72 0.82 0.35
N PHE A 131 7.11 0.44 1.56
CA PHE A 131 6.61 1.02 2.80
C PHE A 131 7.75 1.74 3.51
N ARG A 132 7.53 3.02 3.89
CA ARG A 132 8.54 3.81 4.60
C ARG A 132 7.97 4.58 5.78
N ILE A 133 8.71 4.51 6.89
CA ILE A 133 8.45 5.25 8.13
C ILE A 133 9.57 6.29 8.31
N ASN A 134 9.22 7.55 8.57
CA ASN A 134 10.19 8.60 8.92
C ASN A 134 9.84 9.31 10.24
N THR A 135 8.67 9.08 10.84
CA THR A 135 8.23 9.72 12.09
C THR A 135 8.58 8.89 13.33
N GLU A 136 9.29 9.51 14.29
CA GLU A 136 9.60 8.87 15.58
C GLU A 136 8.33 8.61 16.41
N ASN A 137 8.29 7.45 17.08
CA ASN A 137 7.18 6.98 17.93
C ASN A 137 5.81 6.82 17.20
N MET A 138 5.84 6.63 15.88
CA MET A 138 4.66 6.23 15.11
C MET A 138 4.53 4.69 15.09
N GLY A 139 3.31 4.19 15.25
CA GLY A 139 2.98 2.79 14.95
C GLY A 139 2.46 2.67 13.52
N GLN A 140 3.07 1.83 12.69
CA GLN A 140 2.54 1.53 11.36
C GLN A 140 1.57 0.35 11.45
N PHE A 141 0.34 0.57 10.99
CA PHE A 141 -0.71 -0.45 10.97
C PHE A 141 -1.18 -0.67 9.52
N GLU A 142 -0.28 -1.10 8.67
CA GLU A 142 -0.63 -1.46 7.29
C GLU A 142 -1.46 -2.74 7.26
N ARG A 143 -2.36 -2.84 6.28
CA ARG A 143 -3.15 -4.05 6.06
C ARG A 143 -3.06 -4.43 4.58
N THR A 144 -2.42 -5.55 4.29
CA THR A 144 -2.35 -6.07 2.92
C THR A 144 -3.33 -7.22 2.73
N LEU A 145 -4.09 -7.18 1.62
CA LEU A 145 -5.02 -8.23 1.20
C LEU A 145 -4.71 -8.67 -0.24
#